data_AF-A0A353XYC5-F1
#
_entry.id   AF-A0A353XYC5-F1
#
_cell.length_a   1.000
_cell.length_b   1.000
_cell.length_c   1.000
_cell.angle_alpha   90.00
_cell.angle_beta   90.00
_cell.angle_gamma   90.00
#
_symmetry.space_group_name_H-M   'P 1'
#
loop_
_entity.id
_entity.type
_entity.pdbx_description
1 polymer ?
#
loop_
_entity_poly.entity_id
_entity_poly.type
_entity_poly.pdbx_seq_one_letter_code
_entity_poly.pdbx_strand_id
1 'polypeptide(L)'
;MENLLEIRDGCTTSEQFLKSLSFSRYLAIYKQEFIEDLDHRSAHRPEAQHKVDFIRDISARHFLEILEGDGFEYHHELEQAKHHVRFIDGAFHHFRRKSYSRLIRLQNEVVSTGAETPETVKDKVTGKAMSLTDLIIETRRKLMKKVGLEHGVRRSQGLDVTPNVTAGEISGHYFRLPSDYVPLSHVPVTIAADIRTGVDYSTPSNKRALPFFELDHNPLHLEAFEPDDWVSVPLQVGSYLIIAYIHKSRGCIEMEPGLLNLFPFARVADIKERRAADGIFIFGDPVADLDDLGYYWDEKNQVLVGVVPNRDELKYFGYAKKPVLTLHNVLAIRNGEIPLHCGCTRYIVKFDEQSDEPYITEMLVKADDMGR
;
A
#
# COMPACT_ATOMS: atom_id res chain seq x y z
N MET A 1 8.96 3.48 -11.73
CA MET A 1 7.52 3.19 -11.54
C MET A 1 7.16 1.70 -11.60
N GLU A 2 8.11 0.76 -11.70
CA GLU A 2 7.87 -0.55 -12.32
C GLU A 2 7.58 -1.72 -11.38
N ASN A 3 7.28 -1.53 -10.09
CA ASN A 3 7.26 -2.65 -9.14
C ASN A 3 6.01 -2.83 -8.28
N LEU A 4 5.07 -1.88 -8.32
CA LEU A 4 3.85 -1.94 -7.52
C LEU A 4 2.72 -2.60 -8.31
N LEU A 5 2.19 -3.72 -7.80
CA LEU A 5 0.99 -4.32 -8.35
C LEU A 5 -0.25 -3.68 -7.70
N GLU A 6 -0.84 -2.71 -8.40
CA GLU A 6 -2.18 -2.21 -8.12
C GLU A 6 -3.19 -2.95 -9.00
N ILE A 7 -4.15 -3.62 -8.36
CA ILE A 7 -5.29 -4.22 -9.06
C ILE A 7 -6.47 -3.29 -8.84
N ARG A 8 -7.09 -2.79 -9.92
CA ARG A 8 -8.28 -1.92 -9.87
C ARG A 8 -9.53 -2.57 -10.46
N ASP A 9 -9.43 -3.82 -10.91
CA ASP A 9 -10.44 -4.46 -11.75
C ASP A 9 -11.42 -5.36 -10.98
N GLY A 10 -12.71 -5.23 -11.31
CA GLY A 10 -13.82 -6.07 -10.83
C GLY A 10 -13.99 -7.39 -11.58
N CYS A 11 -12.89 -8.06 -11.97
CA CYS A 11 -12.96 -9.29 -12.75
C CYS A 11 -13.71 -10.40 -12.00
N THR A 12 -14.56 -11.15 -12.72
CA THR A 12 -15.32 -12.29 -12.17
C THR A 12 -15.00 -13.61 -12.85
N THR A 13 -14.30 -13.59 -14.00
CA THR A 13 -13.97 -14.79 -14.77
C THR A 13 -12.48 -14.83 -15.13
N SER A 14 -11.95 -16.02 -15.39
CA SER A 14 -10.53 -16.23 -15.71
C SER A 14 -10.13 -15.48 -16.99
N GLU A 15 -11.04 -15.43 -17.96
CA GLU A 15 -10.87 -14.75 -19.23
C GLU A 15 -10.80 -13.23 -19.02
N GLN A 16 -11.69 -12.66 -18.21
CA GLN A 16 -11.65 -11.24 -17.84
C GLN A 16 -10.35 -10.91 -17.10
N PHE A 17 -9.92 -11.77 -16.17
CA PHE A 17 -8.68 -11.57 -15.42
C PHE A 17 -7.45 -11.54 -16.36
N LEU A 18 -7.32 -12.50 -17.27
CA LEU A 18 -6.21 -12.52 -18.24
C LEU A 18 -6.26 -11.36 -19.25
N LYS A 19 -7.47 -10.86 -19.58
CA LYS A 19 -7.66 -9.67 -20.43
C LYS A 19 -7.45 -8.35 -19.69
N SER A 20 -7.35 -8.37 -18.36
CA SER A 20 -7.26 -7.15 -17.55
C SER A 20 -5.95 -6.38 -17.77
N LEU A 21 -6.04 -5.06 -17.63
CA LEU A 21 -4.86 -4.19 -17.66
C LEU A 21 -3.94 -4.51 -16.48
N SER A 22 -4.53 -4.80 -15.32
CA SER A 22 -3.84 -5.19 -14.10
C SER A 22 -2.93 -6.42 -14.31
N PHE A 23 -3.45 -7.47 -14.95
CA PHE A 23 -2.67 -8.67 -15.27
C PHE A 23 -1.58 -8.39 -16.32
N SER A 24 -1.89 -7.62 -17.35
CA SER A 24 -0.91 -7.27 -18.40
C SER A 24 0.26 -6.47 -17.84
N ARG A 25 0.00 -5.51 -16.95
CA ARG A 25 1.03 -4.77 -16.21
C ARG A 25 1.86 -5.70 -15.33
N TYR A 26 1.22 -6.58 -14.56
CA TYR A 26 1.94 -7.56 -13.73
C TYR A 26 2.89 -8.44 -14.55
N LEU A 27 2.41 -8.95 -15.67
CA LEU A 27 3.19 -9.80 -16.56
C LEU A 27 4.42 -9.06 -17.09
N ALA A 28 4.29 -7.78 -17.46
CA ALA A 28 5.41 -6.97 -17.91
C ALA A 28 6.48 -6.80 -16.81
N ILE A 29 6.06 -6.49 -15.58
CA ILE A 29 6.94 -6.37 -14.41
C ILE A 29 7.69 -7.68 -14.18
N TYR A 30 6.97 -8.80 -14.12
CA TYR A 30 7.57 -10.10 -13.88
C TYR A 30 8.56 -10.50 -14.99
N LYS A 31 8.23 -10.20 -16.26
CA LYS A 31 9.14 -10.43 -17.38
C LYS A 31 10.43 -9.64 -17.23
N GLN A 32 10.34 -8.35 -16.88
CA GLN A 32 11.50 -7.49 -16.71
C GLN A 32 12.40 -7.98 -15.57
N GLU A 33 11.85 -8.22 -14.37
CA GLU A 33 12.62 -8.72 -13.22
C GLU A 33 13.30 -10.07 -13.53
N PHE A 34 12.63 -10.95 -14.27
CA PHE A 34 13.20 -12.26 -14.64
C PHE A 34 14.32 -12.13 -15.68
N ILE A 35 14.20 -11.19 -16.63
CA ILE A 35 15.25 -10.90 -17.62
C ILE A 35 16.47 -10.30 -16.91
N GLU A 36 16.27 -9.34 -16.01
CA GLU A 36 17.36 -8.73 -15.22
C GLU A 36 18.10 -9.79 -14.38
N ASP A 37 17.39 -10.69 -13.68
CA ASP A 37 18.01 -11.77 -12.90
C ASP A 37 18.77 -12.78 -13.79
N LEU A 38 18.24 -13.08 -14.99
CA LEU A 38 18.93 -13.91 -15.98
C LEU A 38 20.23 -13.26 -16.48
N ASP A 39 20.17 -11.97 -16.82
CA ASP A 39 21.31 -11.21 -17.31
C ASP A 39 22.40 -11.14 -16.24
N HIS A 40 22.03 -10.91 -14.98
CA HIS A 40 22.97 -10.91 -13.85
C HIS A 40 23.64 -12.27 -13.61
N ARG A 41 22.91 -13.38 -13.77
CA ARG A 41 23.43 -14.73 -13.48
C ARG A 41 24.15 -15.40 -14.65
N SER A 42 23.85 -15.00 -15.88
CA SER A 42 24.17 -15.80 -17.07
C SER A 42 24.56 -14.95 -18.28
N ALA A 43 25.14 -13.77 -18.06
CA ALA A 43 25.45 -12.74 -19.06
C ALA A 43 26.08 -13.23 -20.39
N HIS A 44 26.70 -14.42 -20.46
CA HIS A 44 27.49 -14.88 -21.61
C HIS A 44 27.14 -16.29 -22.12
N ARG A 45 25.93 -16.82 -21.87
CA ARG A 45 25.50 -18.13 -22.41
C ARG A 45 24.45 -17.98 -23.53
N PRO A 46 24.64 -18.61 -24.72
CA PRO A 46 23.66 -18.57 -25.81
C PRO A 46 22.26 -19.07 -25.40
N GLU A 47 22.20 -20.03 -24.46
CA GLU A 47 20.95 -20.56 -23.90
C GLU A 47 20.16 -19.52 -23.07
N ALA A 48 20.84 -18.53 -22.48
CA ALA A 48 20.19 -17.47 -21.74
C ALA A 48 19.48 -16.51 -22.71
N GLN A 49 20.11 -16.19 -23.84
CA GLN A 49 19.54 -15.30 -24.86
C GLN A 49 18.25 -15.88 -25.45
N HIS A 50 18.24 -17.17 -25.81
CA HIS A 50 17.04 -17.83 -26.33
C HIS A 50 15.87 -17.83 -25.32
N LYS A 51 16.18 -17.93 -24.01
CA LYS A 51 15.16 -17.81 -22.95
C LYS A 51 14.63 -16.39 -22.81
N VAL A 52 15.50 -15.38 -22.90
CA VAL A 52 15.10 -13.97 -22.86
C VAL A 52 14.17 -13.65 -24.03
N ASP A 53 14.52 -14.09 -25.24
CA ASP A 53 13.70 -13.84 -26.44
C ASP A 53 12.35 -14.54 -26.34
N PHE A 54 12.30 -15.79 -25.86
CA PHE A 54 11.04 -16.48 -25.55
C PHE A 54 10.19 -15.70 -24.55
N ILE A 55 10.78 -15.24 -23.44
CA ILE A 55 10.04 -14.49 -22.40
C ILE A 55 9.49 -13.18 -22.95
N ARG A 56 10.26 -12.47 -23.78
CA ARG A 56 9.82 -11.23 -24.42
C ARG A 56 8.59 -11.42 -25.30
N ASP A 57 8.48 -12.57 -25.96
CA ASP A 57 7.33 -12.92 -26.81
C ASP A 57 6.05 -13.26 -26.02
N ILE A 58 6.18 -13.75 -24.78
CA ILE A 58 5.02 -14.12 -23.95
C ILE A 58 4.07 -12.94 -23.75
N SER A 59 2.80 -13.15 -24.10
CA SER A 59 1.72 -12.17 -23.96
C SER A 59 0.47 -12.79 -23.31
N ALA A 60 -0.46 -11.94 -22.88
CA ALA A 60 -1.74 -12.39 -22.33
C ALA A 60 -2.56 -13.24 -23.31
N ARG A 61 -2.36 -13.05 -24.64
CA ARG A 61 -3.07 -13.79 -25.69
C ARG A 61 -2.74 -15.28 -25.68
N HIS A 62 -1.48 -15.64 -25.48
CA HIS A 62 -1.06 -17.05 -25.43
C HIS A 62 -1.78 -17.81 -24.31
N PHE A 63 -2.04 -17.17 -23.16
CA PHE A 63 -2.78 -17.80 -22.06
C PHE A 63 -4.28 -17.90 -22.34
N LEU A 64 -4.85 -16.93 -23.05
CA LEU A 64 -6.25 -16.96 -23.48
C LEU A 64 -6.50 -18.07 -24.49
N GLU A 65 -5.61 -18.23 -25.47
CA GLU A 65 -5.69 -19.31 -26.47
C GLU A 65 -5.63 -20.70 -25.82
N ILE A 66 -4.74 -20.88 -24.83
CA ILE A 66 -4.66 -22.14 -24.06
C ILE A 66 -5.94 -22.38 -23.23
N LEU A 67 -6.54 -21.32 -22.70
CA LEU A 67 -7.73 -21.41 -21.87
C LEU A 67 -8.99 -21.70 -22.70
N GLU A 68 -9.16 -21.00 -23.81
CA GLU A 68 -10.32 -21.07 -24.72
C GLU A 68 -10.24 -22.27 -25.68
N GLY A 69 -9.04 -22.76 -26.02
CA GLY A 69 -8.84 -23.84 -27.00
C GLY A 69 -9.38 -25.22 -26.57
N ASP A 70 -9.90 -25.99 -27.53
CA ASP A 70 -10.54 -27.31 -27.28
C ASP A 70 -9.56 -28.49 -27.14
N GLY A 71 -8.25 -28.23 -27.13
CA GLY A 71 -7.19 -29.23 -27.02
C GLY A 71 -5.99 -28.87 -27.88
N PHE A 72 -4.99 -29.75 -27.88
CA PHE A 72 -3.80 -29.62 -28.72
C PHE A 72 -3.80 -30.77 -29.73
N GLU A 73 -3.81 -30.45 -31.03
CA GLU A 73 -3.83 -31.48 -32.08
C GLU A 73 -2.45 -32.11 -32.25
N TYR A 74 -1.38 -31.30 -32.08
CA TYR A 74 -0.01 -31.76 -32.24
C TYR A 74 0.79 -31.71 -30.94
N HIS A 75 1.73 -32.66 -30.79
CA HIS A 75 2.61 -32.73 -29.61
C HIS A 75 3.47 -31.48 -29.42
N HIS A 76 3.88 -30.81 -30.51
CA HIS A 76 4.70 -29.60 -30.40
C HIS A 76 3.91 -28.41 -29.82
N GLU A 77 2.62 -28.28 -30.16
CA GLU A 77 1.72 -27.26 -29.60
C GLU A 77 1.52 -27.48 -28.10
N LEU A 78 1.31 -28.74 -27.70
CA LEU A 78 1.19 -29.11 -26.29
C LEU A 78 2.45 -28.76 -25.50
N GLU A 79 3.64 -29.05 -26.03
CA GLU A 79 4.90 -28.70 -25.35
C GLU A 79 5.09 -27.18 -25.26
N GLN A 80 4.78 -26.44 -26.34
CA GLN A 80 4.83 -24.97 -26.30
C GLN A 80 3.85 -24.41 -25.26
N ALA A 81 2.63 -24.93 -25.19
CA ALA A 81 1.66 -24.54 -24.18
C ALA A 81 2.12 -24.88 -22.74
N LYS A 82 2.75 -26.04 -22.54
CA LYS A 82 3.36 -26.38 -21.23
C LYS A 82 4.44 -25.38 -20.84
N HIS A 83 5.26 -24.90 -21.77
CA HIS A 83 6.27 -23.87 -21.49
C HIS A 83 5.63 -22.55 -21.04
N HIS A 84 4.59 -22.09 -21.73
CA HIS A 84 3.83 -20.90 -21.34
C HIS A 84 3.20 -21.07 -19.96
N VAL A 85 2.53 -22.21 -19.71
CA VAL A 85 1.88 -22.47 -18.42
C VAL A 85 2.90 -22.59 -17.28
N ARG A 86 4.09 -23.15 -17.51
CA ARG A 86 5.17 -23.16 -16.50
C ARG A 86 5.68 -21.75 -16.18
N PHE A 87 5.77 -20.87 -17.18
CA PHE A 87 6.19 -19.49 -16.97
C PHE A 87 5.17 -18.71 -16.12
N ILE A 88 3.88 -18.77 -16.47
CA ILE A 88 2.83 -18.11 -15.69
C ILE A 88 2.65 -18.75 -14.31
N ASP A 89 2.88 -20.06 -14.17
CA ASP A 89 2.95 -20.72 -12.85
C ASP A 89 4.06 -20.10 -11.99
N GLY A 90 5.23 -19.87 -12.57
CA GLY A 90 6.31 -19.09 -11.95
C GLY A 90 5.86 -17.68 -11.55
N ALA A 91 5.10 -17.00 -12.41
CA ALA A 91 4.55 -15.67 -12.13
C ALA A 91 3.56 -15.68 -10.96
N PHE A 92 2.71 -16.70 -10.82
CA PHE A 92 1.81 -16.85 -9.66
C PHE A 92 2.59 -17.11 -8.36
N HIS A 93 3.65 -17.92 -8.41
CA HIS A 93 4.52 -18.13 -7.25
C HIS A 93 5.30 -16.87 -6.88
N HIS A 94 5.73 -16.10 -7.89
CA HIS A 94 6.38 -14.82 -7.70
C HIS A 94 5.43 -13.81 -7.04
N PHE A 95 4.18 -13.73 -7.50
CA PHE A 95 3.17 -12.85 -6.93
C PHE A 95 2.98 -13.11 -5.43
N ARG A 96 2.91 -14.39 -5.04
CA ARG A 96 2.84 -14.82 -3.64
C ARG A 96 4.06 -14.41 -2.81
N ARG A 97 5.25 -14.35 -3.42
CA ARG A 97 6.52 -14.07 -2.72
C ARG A 97 6.86 -12.58 -2.68
N LYS A 98 6.27 -11.75 -3.54
CA LYS A 98 6.52 -10.30 -3.51
C LYS A 98 6.04 -9.73 -2.17
N SER A 99 6.87 -8.86 -1.60
CA SER A 99 6.67 -8.29 -0.26
C SER A 99 5.51 -7.31 -0.17
N TYR A 100 5.10 -6.70 -1.29
CA TYR A 100 4.02 -5.71 -1.29
C TYR A 100 3.14 -5.79 -2.55
N SER A 101 1.84 -5.97 -2.33
CA SER A 101 0.79 -5.95 -3.36
C SER A 101 -0.46 -5.27 -2.82
N ARG A 102 -1.13 -4.48 -3.66
CA ARG A 102 -2.24 -3.62 -3.23
C ARG A 102 -3.48 -3.80 -4.12
N LEU A 103 -4.62 -4.09 -3.51
CA LEU A 103 -5.92 -4.03 -4.20
C LEU A 103 -6.60 -2.71 -3.87
N ILE A 104 -7.01 -1.99 -4.90
CA ILE A 104 -7.57 -0.64 -4.77
C ILE A 104 -8.97 -0.60 -5.34
N ARG A 105 -9.88 0.03 -4.60
CA ARG A 105 -11.21 0.32 -5.12
C ARG A 105 -11.63 1.74 -4.82
N LEU A 106 -11.97 2.47 -5.89
CA LEU A 106 -12.60 3.79 -5.77
C LEU A 106 -14.06 3.65 -5.34
N GLN A 107 -14.42 4.35 -4.28
CA GLN A 107 -15.66 4.15 -3.52
C GLN A 107 -16.25 5.50 -3.09
N ASN A 108 -16.47 6.41 -4.05
CA ASN A 108 -16.99 7.77 -3.80
C ASN A 108 -18.43 7.81 -3.22
N GLU A 109 -19.16 6.69 -3.24
CA GLU A 109 -20.52 6.57 -2.71
C GLU A 109 -20.58 6.79 -1.19
N VAL A 110 -19.52 6.45 -0.45
CA VAL A 110 -19.36 6.73 0.99
C VAL A 110 -19.66 8.18 1.35
N VAL A 111 -19.17 9.10 0.51
CA VAL A 111 -19.25 10.54 0.78
C VAL A 111 -20.49 11.16 0.14
N SER A 112 -20.90 10.68 -1.04
CA SER A 112 -21.97 11.29 -1.83
C SER A 112 -23.39 10.89 -1.41
N THR A 113 -23.61 9.64 -0.99
CA THR A 113 -24.96 9.15 -0.63
C THR A 113 -25.10 8.86 0.86
N GLY A 114 -23.99 8.66 1.58
CA GLY A 114 -23.98 8.25 2.97
C GLY A 114 -24.52 6.84 3.21
N ALA A 115 -24.82 6.08 2.14
CA ALA A 115 -25.30 4.71 2.20
C ALA A 115 -24.19 3.71 2.58
N GLU A 116 -22.92 4.10 2.41
CA GLU A 116 -21.75 3.32 2.78
C GLU A 116 -20.99 4.02 3.93
N THR A 117 -20.54 3.25 4.92
CA THR A 117 -19.59 3.66 5.97
C THR A 117 -18.21 3.05 5.72
N PRO A 118 -17.11 3.57 6.32
CA PRO A 118 -15.79 2.95 6.21
C PRO A 118 -15.76 1.47 6.58
N GLU A 119 -16.56 1.05 7.54
CA GLU A 119 -16.71 -0.36 7.93
C GLU A 119 -17.35 -1.18 6.80
N THR A 120 -18.43 -0.69 6.19
CA THR A 120 -19.05 -1.40 5.06
C THR A 120 -18.13 -1.43 3.83
N VAL A 121 -17.30 -0.40 3.64
CA VAL A 121 -16.28 -0.39 2.59
C VAL A 121 -15.20 -1.41 2.90
N LYS A 122 -14.73 -1.48 4.14
CA LYS A 122 -13.78 -2.49 4.60
C LYS A 122 -14.27 -3.90 4.27
N ASP A 123 -15.50 -4.24 4.67
CA ASP A 123 -16.09 -5.55 4.39
C ASP A 123 -16.18 -5.83 2.87
N LYS A 124 -16.57 -4.83 2.08
CA LYS A 124 -16.66 -4.93 0.62
C LYS A 124 -15.30 -5.16 -0.03
N VAL A 125 -14.26 -4.44 0.42
CA VAL A 125 -12.92 -4.59 -0.15
C VAL A 125 -12.29 -5.91 0.28
N THR A 126 -12.47 -6.35 1.53
CA THR A 126 -12.05 -7.68 2.02
C THR A 126 -12.71 -8.80 1.21
N GLY A 127 -14.04 -8.77 1.04
CA GLY A 127 -14.74 -9.79 0.26
C GLY A 127 -14.31 -9.85 -1.21
N LYS A 128 -13.93 -8.70 -1.79
CA LYS A 128 -13.37 -8.64 -3.14
C LYS A 128 -11.95 -9.15 -3.22
N ALA A 129 -11.09 -8.86 -2.24
CA ALA A 129 -9.77 -9.47 -2.15
C ALA A 129 -9.85 -10.99 -2.14
N MET A 130 -10.75 -11.56 -1.33
CA MET A 130 -11.00 -13.01 -1.31
C MET A 130 -11.47 -13.53 -2.67
N SER A 131 -12.43 -12.85 -3.30
CA SER A 131 -12.93 -13.25 -4.64
C SER A 131 -11.83 -13.24 -5.70
N LEU A 132 -10.93 -12.26 -5.64
CA LEU A 132 -9.78 -12.15 -6.54
C LEU A 132 -8.76 -13.25 -6.27
N THR A 133 -8.46 -13.55 -5.00
CA THR A 133 -7.61 -14.69 -4.61
C THR A 133 -8.14 -15.99 -5.21
N ASP A 134 -9.45 -16.24 -5.06
CA ASP A 134 -10.10 -17.42 -5.63
C ASP A 134 -9.99 -17.44 -7.17
N LEU A 135 -10.20 -16.30 -7.82
CA LEU A 135 -10.10 -16.16 -9.28
C LEU A 135 -8.68 -16.43 -9.80
N ILE A 136 -7.64 -15.94 -9.12
CA ILE A 136 -6.23 -16.18 -9.45
C ILE A 136 -5.93 -17.67 -9.35
N ILE A 137 -6.33 -18.30 -8.24
CA ILE A 137 -6.13 -19.72 -8.00
C ILE A 137 -6.90 -20.57 -9.03
N GLU A 138 -8.13 -20.21 -9.35
CA GLU A 138 -8.96 -20.89 -10.35
C GLU A 138 -8.34 -20.78 -11.74
N THR A 139 -7.89 -19.59 -12.15
CA THR A 139 -7.26 -19.35 -13.45
C THR A 139 -6.00 -20.19 -13.60
N ARG A 140 -5.13 -20.21 -12.58
CA ARG A 140 -3.96 -21.08 -12.53
C ARG A 140 -4.34 -22.55 -12.70
N ARG A 141 -5.37 -23.03 -11.98
CA ARG A 141 -5.84 -24.42 -12.07
C ARG A 141 -6.34 -24.77 -13.47
N LYS A 142 -7.16 -23.91 -14.09
CA LYS A 142 -7.67 -24.14 -15.44
C LYS A 142 -6.53 -24.27 -16.46
N LEU A 143 -5.55 -23.37 -16.40
CA LEU A 143 -4.37 -23.41 -17.27
C LEU A 143 -3.56 -24.70 -17.07
N MET A 144 -3.25 -25.08 -15.83
CA MET A 144 -2.51 -26.30 -15.50
C MET A 144 -3.23 -27.57 -15.97
N LYS A 145 -4.57 -27.60 -15.83
CA LYS A 145 -5.41 -28.72 -16.28
C LYS A 145 -5.41 -28.86 -17.80
N LYS A 146 -5.52 -27.76 -18.54
CA LYS A 146 -5.52 -27.76 -20.02
C LYS A 146 -4.26 -28.40 -20.61
N VAL A 147 -3.10 -28.19 -20.01
CA VAL A 147 -1.81 -28.74 -20.47
C VAL A 147 -1.40 -30.04 -19.78
N GLY A 148 -2.27 -30.62 -18.94
CA GLY A 148 -2.02 -31.90 -18.27
C GLY A 148 -0.88 -31.86 -17.24
N LEU A 149 -0.61 -30.70 -16.61
CA LEU A 149 0.46 -30.55 -15.61
C LEU A 149 0.00 -30.78 -14.16
N GLU A 150 -1.29 -31.02 -13.90
CA GLU A 150 -1.77 -31.43 -12.57
C GLU A 150 -1.28 -32.86 -12.24
N HIS A 151 -0.30 -32.98 -11.34
CA HIS A 151 0.17 -34.28 -10.82
C HIS A 151 0.10 -34.31 -9.28
N GLY A 152 -0.44 -35.39 -8.71
CA GLY A 152 -0.36 -35.72 -7.28
C GLY A 152 -1.54 -35.23 -6.40
N VAL A 153 -1.38 -35.39 -5.08
CA VAL A 153 -2.39 -34.99 -4.07
C VAL A 153 -2.47 -33.48 -3.97
N ARG A 154 -3.70 -32.95 -4.06
CA ARG A 154 -4.02 -31.53 -3.96
C ARG A 154 -3.65 -30.99 -2.56
N ARG A 155 -2.65 -30.11 -2.48
CA ARG A 155 -2.32 -29.39 -1.24
C ARG A 155 -2.94 -28.00 -1.28
N SER A 156 -3.98 -27.80 -0.48
CA SER A 156 -4.72 -26.52 -0.42
C SER A 156 -4.15 -25.56 0.63
N GLN A 157 -3.38 -26.05 1.60
CA GLN A 157 -2.80 -25.21 2.66
C GLN A 157 -1.59 -24.42 2.13
N GLY A 158 -1.63 -23.09 2.29
CA GLY A 158 -0.53 -22.19 1.95
C GLY A 158 -0.53 -21.61 0.52
N LEU A 159 -1.64 -21.69 -0.23
CA LEU A 159 -1.81 -21.06 -1.55
C LEU A 159 -2.28 -19.60 -1.49
N ASP A 160 -1.98 -18.89 -0.40
CA ASP A 160 -2.53 -17.56 -0.16
C ASP A 160 -1.89 -16.49 -1.07
N VAL A 161 -2.61 -16.13 -2.12
CA VAL A 161 -2.32 -15.04 -3.08
C VAL A 161 -3.10 -13.77 -2.76
N THR A 162 -3.59 -13.63 -1.52
CA THR A 162 -4.31 -12.43 -1.11
C THR A 162 -3.36 -11.23 -1.06
N PRO A 163 -3.77 -10.06 -1.59
CA PRO A 163 -3.00 -8.82 -1.50
C PRO A 163 -2.59 -8.48 -0.07
N ASN A 164 -1.42 -7.87 0.11
CA ASN A 164 -0.90 -7.49 1.44
C ASN A 164 -1.71 -6.34 2.04
N VAL A 165 -2.13 -5.39 1.19
CA VAL A 165 -2.97 -4.25 1.55
C VAL A 165 -4.17 -4.22 0.61
N THR A 166 -5.35 -4.15 1.18
CA THR A 166 -6.59 -3.95 0.42
C THR A 166 -7.23 -2.66 0.88
N ALA A 167 -7.41 -1.71 -0.04
CA ALA A 167 -7.76 -0.33 0.27
C ALA A 167 -9.03 0.13 -0.46
N GLY A 168 -9.92 0.80 0.29
CA GLY A 168 -11.01 1.60 -0.23
C GLY A 168 -10.59 3.06 -0.29
N GLU A 169 -10.66 3.64 -1.49
CA GLU A 169 -10.24 5.02 -1.75
C GLU A 169 -11.40 5.90 -2.18
N ILE A 170 -11.30 7.19 -1.88
CA ILE A 170 -12.19 8.24 -2.40
C ILE A 170 -11.36 9.29 -3.14
N SER A 171 -12.04 10.17 -3.87
CA SER A 171 -11.38 11.33 -4.49
C SER A 171 -10.72 12.23 -3.42
N GLY A 172 -9.48 12.66 -3.65
CA GLY A 172 -8.80 13.59 -2.75
C GLY A 172 -9.49 14.96 -2.62
N HIS A 173 -10.31 15.34 -3.60
CA HIS A 173 -11.12 16.58 -3.56
C HIS A 173 -12.16 16.63 -2.43
N TYR A 174 -12.40 15.53 -1.71
CA TYR A 174 -13.24 15.54 -0.52
C TYR A 174 -12.54 16.18 0.70
N PHE A 175 -11.21 16.26 0.69
CA PHE A 175 -10.46 17.02 1.68
C PHE A 175 -10.19 18.43 1.18
N ARG A 176 -10.30 19.40 2.09
CA ARG A 176 -9.99 20.79 1.75
C ARG A 176 -8.49 21.01 1.91
N LEU A 177 -7.83 21.29 0.79
CA LEU A 177 -6.45 21.75 0.77
C LEU A 177 -6.40 23.24 0.46
N PRO A 178 -5.40 23.98 0.98
CA PRO A 178 -5.19 25.37 0.59
C PRO A 178 -4.88 25.49 -0.91
N SER A 179 -5.08 26.67 -1.50
CA SER A 179 -4.96 26.88 -2.96
C SER A 179 -3.61 26.45 -3.52
N ASP A 180 -2.56 26.67 -2.76
CA ASP A 180 -1.20 26.41 -3.19
C ASP A 180 -0.89 24.89 -3.21
N TYR A 181 -1.72 24.06 -2.57
CA TYR A 181 -1.55 22.60 -2.46
C TYR A 181 -2.61 21.81 -3.24
N VAL A 182 -3.40 22.47 -4.10
CA VAL A 182 -4.44 21.83 -4.91
C VAL A 182 -3.95 20.63 -5.73
N PRO A 183 -2.71 20.59 -6.29
CA PRO A 183 -2.24 19.41 -7.02
C PRO A 183 -2.33 18.10 -6.23
N LEU A 184 -2.19 18.16 -4.90
CA LEU A 184 -2.28 16.99 -4.02
C LEU A 184 -3.71 16.41 -3.93
N SER A 185 -4.75 17.19 -4.25
CA SER A 185 -6.15 16.73 -4.23
C SER A 185 -6.48 15.75 -5.37
N HIS A 186 -5.62 15.66 -6.38
CA HIS A 186 -5.73 14.69 -7.47
C HIS A 186 -5.33 13.27 -7.03
N VAL A 187 -4.61 13.13 -5.91
CA VAL A 187 -4.26 11.82 -5.35
C VAL A 187 -5.49 11.23 -4.66
N PRO A 188 -5.90 9.99 -4.98
CA PRO A 188 -6.93 9.29 -4.23
C PRO A 188 -6.54 9.10 -2.75
N VAL A 189 -7.54 9.19 -1.87
CA VAL A 189 -7.34 9.12 -0.43
C VAL A 189 -7.90 7.82 0.13
N THR A 190 -7.07 7.07 0.84
CA THR A 190 -7.41 5.80 1.49
C THR A 190 -8.23 6.06 2.75
N ILE A 191 -9.47 5.55 2.80
CA ILE A 191 -10.39 5.77 3.93
C ILE A 191 -10.74 4.48 4.68
N ALA A 192 -10.45 3.34 4.09
CA ALA A 192 -10.62 2.04 4.70
C ALA A 192 -9.52 1.12 4.18
N ALA A 193 -8.95 0.30 5.05
CA ALA A 193 -7.99 -0.71 4.65
C ALA A 193 -8.16 -1.99 5.44
N ASP A 194 -7.80 -3.09 4.79
CA ASP A 194 -7.58 -4.39 5.40
C ASP A 194 -6.14 -4.80 5.11
N ILE A 195 -5.40 -5.08 6.19
CA ILE A 195 -3.96 -5.33 6.14
C ILE A 195 -3.73 -6.75 6.62
N ARG A 196 -3.00 -7.51 5.82
CA ARG A 196 -2.58 -8.85 6.21
C ARG A 196 -1.44 -8.76 7.22
N THR A 197 -1.62 -9.40 8.38
CA THR A 197 -0.59 -9.49 9.41
C THR A 197 0.46 -10.54 9.06
N GLY A 198 1.67 -10.40 9.62
CA GLY A 198 2.78 -11.33 9.38
C GLY A 198 3.46 -11.19 8.01
N VAL A 199 3.26 -10.05 7.34
CA VAL A 199 4.01 -9.69 6.13
C VAL A 199 5.30 -8.98 6.55
N ASP A 200 6.44 -9.57 6.22
CA ASP A 200 7.74 -8.93 6.38
C ASP A 200 7.99 -7.95 5.24
N TYR A 201 7.89 -6.67 5.55
CA TYR A 201 8.24 -5.61 4.62
C TYR A 201 9.76 -5.38 4.64
N SER A 202 10.41 -5.69 3.52
CA SER A 202 11.84 -5.41 3.35
C SER A 202 12.03 -3.90 3.17
N THR A 203 12.67 -3.27 4.15
CA THR A 203 13.04 -1.86 4.11
C THR A 203 14.55 -1.76 3.89
N PRO A 204 15.04 -0.83 3.04
CA PRO A 204 16.47 -0.66 2.80
C PRO A 204 17.28 -0.26 4.05
N SER A 205 16.62 0.34 5.05
CA SER A 205 17.25 0.78 6.30
C SER A 205 16.41 0.39 7.52
N ASN A 206 17.08 0.05 8.62
CA ASN A 206 16.46 -0.30 9.91
C ASN A 206 16.82 0.67 11.06
N LYS A 207 17.58 1.74 10.78
CA LYS A 207 17.99 2.74 11.76
C LYS A 207 17.76 4.14 11.22
N ARG A 208 17.51 5.09 12.13
CA ARG A 208 17.43 6.51 11.80
C ARG A 208 18.83 7.04 11.50
N ALA A 209 19.04 7.61 10.32
CA ALA A 209 20.33 8.13 9.88
C ALA A 209 20.54 9.60 10.30
N LEU A 210 19.47 10.40 10.25
CA LEU A 210 19.48 11.86 10.34
C LEU A 210 18.29 12.38 11.18
N PRO A 211 18.42 13.55 11.82
CA PRO A 211 17.30 14.29 12.40
C PRO A 211 16.25 14.71 11.36
N PHE A 212 15.12 15.21 11.83
CA PHE A 212 14.06 15.80 11.00
C PHE A 212 14.01 17.27 11.41
N PHE A 213 14.37 18.16 10.50
CA PHE A 213 14.73 19.54 10.85
C PHE A 213 13.55 20.50 10.72
N GLU A 214 13.61 21.62 11.44
CA GLU A 214 12.78 22.78 11.12
C GLU A 214 13.46 23.53 9.98
N LEU A 215 12.70 23.86 8.94
CA LEU A 215 13.19 24.51 7.73
C LEU A 215 12.71 25.96 7.67
N ASP A 216 13.47 26.80 6.97
CA ASP A 216 13.15 28.20 6.69
C ASP A 216 12.44 28.42 5.34
N HIS A 217 12.25 27.35 4.58
CA HIS A 217 11.61 27.31 3.27
C HIS A 217 10.65 26.13 3.17
N ASN A 218 9.71 26.18 2.21
CA ASN A 218 8.80 25.09 1.95
C ASN A 218 9.53 23.96 1.18
N PRO A 219 9.67 22.75 1.73
CA PRO A 219 10.42 21.66 1.11
C PRO A 219 9.64 20.94 -0.01
N LEU A 220 8.36 21.27 -0.24
CA LEU A 220 7.52 20.57 -1.19
C LEU A 220 7.55 21.20 -2.58
N HIS A 221 8.07 20.47 -3.55
CA HIS A 221 8.20 20.89 -4.95
C HIS A 221 7.01 20.41 -5.81
N LEU A 222 5.89 21.15 -5.80
CA LEU A 222 4.66 20.74 -6.49
C LEU A 222 4.74 20.75 -8.03
N GLU A 223 5.69 21.47 -8.62
CA GLU A 223 5.81 21.59 -10.10
C GLU A 223 6.13 20.25 -10.79
N ALA A 224 6.79 19.34 -10.06
CA ALA A 224 7.16 18.01 -10.53
C ALA A 224 6.32 16.88 -9.90
N PHE A 225 5.23 17.23 -9.20
CA PHE A 225 4.38 16.27 -8.52
C PHE A 225 3.43 15.57 -9.49
N GLU A 226 3.61 14.27 -9.73
CA GLU A 226 2.73 13.44 -10.56
C GLU A 226 1.77 12.63 -9.66
N PRO A 227 0.47 12.99 -9.56
CA PRO A 227 -0.46 12.35 -8.62
C PRO A 227 -0.56 10.82 -8.72
N ASP A 228 -0.38 10.25 -9.92
CA ASP A 228 -0.45 8.81 -10.13
C ASP A 228 0.68 8.02 -9.42
N ASP A 229 1.77 8.71 -9.05
CA ASP A 229 2.93 8.13 -8.34
C ASP A 229 2.76 8.08 -6.82
N TRP A 230 1.62 8.52 -6.29
CA TRP A 230 1.40 8.64 -4.85
C TRP A 230 0.15 7.91 -4.38
N VAL A 231 0.21 7.42 -3.14
CA VAL A 231 -0.96 7.05 -2.36
C VAL A 231 -1.10 8.06 -1.23
N SER A 232 -2.34 8.42 -0.88
CA SER A 232 -2.57 9.28 0.28
C SER A 232 -3.43 8.61 1.35
N VAL A 233 -3.12 8.96 2.60
CA VAL A 233 -3.76 8.43 3.80
C VAL A 233 -4.06 9.61 4.75
N PRO A 234 -5.33 9.86 5.11
CA PRO A 234 -5.70 10.93 5.99
C PRO A 234 -5.59 10.42 7.45
N LEU A 235 -4.54 10.81 8.15
CA LEU A 235 -4.25 10.35 9.51
C LEU A 235 -4.87 11.30 10.53
N GLN A 236 -5.69 10.77 11.43
CA GLN A 236 -6.13 11.49 12.62
C GLN A 236 -5.09 11.27 13.73
N VAL A 237 -4.26 12.27 13.99
CA VAL A 237 -3.19 12.20 14.99
C VAL A 237 -3.56 13.15 16.12
N GLY A 238 -4.02 12.60 17.25
CA GLY A 238 -4.58 13.41 18.33
C GLY A 238 -5.73 14.27 17.82
N SER A 239 -5.65 15.59 18.03
CA SER A 239 -6.64 16.57 17.55
C SER A 239 -6.47 16.95 16.07
N TYR A 240 -5.34 16.65 15.45
CA TYR A 240 -4.94 17.18 14.15
C TYR A 240 -5.14 16.17 13.02
N LEU A 241 -5.54 16.69 11.85
CA LEU A 241 -5.67 15.94 10.61
C LEU A 241 -4.40 16.14 9.77
N ILE A 242 -3.60 15.09 9.64
CA ILE A 242 -2.37 15.09 8.83
C ILE A 242 -2.60 14.19 7.62
N ILE A 243 -2.56 14.74 6.41
CA ILE A 243 -2.68 13.93 5.19
C ILE A 243 -1.27 13.50 4.76
N ALA A 244 -1.00 12.20 4.86
CA ALA A 244 0.26 11.60 4.45
C ALA A 244 0.17 11.16 2.99
N TYR A 245 1.15 11.56 2.18
CA TYR A 245 1.37 11.17 0.80
C TYR A 245 2.63 10.32 0.74
N ILE A 246 2.50 9.10 0.26
CA ILE A 246 3.59 8.12 0.23
C ILE A 246 3.86 7.78 -1.23
N HIS A 247 5.10 7.96 -1.65
CA HIS A 247 5.49 7.66 -3.02
C HIS A 247 5.44 6.14 -3.28
N LYS A 248 4.96 5.73 -4.45
CA LYS A 248 4.77 4.32 -4.83
C LYS A 248 6.07 3.58 -5.14
N SER A 249 7.23 4.23 -5.04
CA SER A 249 8.53 3.56 -5.21
C SER A 249 8.78 2.50 -4.16
N ARG A 250 9.56 1.49 -4.54
CA ARG A 250 10.01 0.41 -3.66
C ARG A 250 10.78 0.97 -2.45
N GLY A 251 10.48 0.42 -1.28
CA GLY A 251 10.95 0.85 0.04
C GLY A 251 10.19 2.04 0.63
N CYS A 252 9.34 2.73 -0.15
CA CYS A 252 8.48 3.80 0.34
C CYS A 252 7.06 3.31 0.58
N ILE A 253 6.47 2.64 -0.41
CA ILE A 253 5.07 2.19 -0.34
C ILE A 253 4.83 1.19 0.80
N GLU A 254 5.86 0.43 1.18
CA GLU A 254 5.86 -0.47 2.32
C GLU A 254 5.65 0.24 3.67
N MET A 255 5.76 1.56 3.75
CA MET A 255 5.49 2.35 4.94
C MET A 255 3.99 2.59 5.18
N GLU A 256 3.17 2.54 4.13
CA GLU A 256 1.71 2.71 4.20
C GLU A 256 1.07 1.77 5.24
N PRO A 257 1.24 0.43 5.18
CA PRO A 257 0.60 -0.48 6.14
C PRO A 257 1.06 -0.23 7.58
N GLY A 258 2.31 0.20 7.77
CA GLY A 258 2.82 0.55 9.09
C GLY A 258 2.12 1.79 9.66
N LEU A 259 1.89 2.82 8.83
CA LEU A 259 1.13 4.02 9.24
C LEU A 259 -0.33 3.68 9.54
N LEU A 260 -0.96 2.89 8.69
CA LEU A 260 -2.34 2.43 8.85
C LEU A 260 -2.57 1.59 10.12
N ASN A 261 -1.54 0.88 10.59
CA ASN A 261 -1.60 0.11 11.81
C ASN A 261 -1.41 0.97 13.08
N LEU A 262 -0.79 2.14 12.96
CA LEU A 262 -0.49 3.02 14.11
C LEU A 262 -1.51 4.14 14.29
N PHE A 263 -2.00 4.70 13.19
CA PHE A 263 -2.81 5.91 13.22
C PHE A 263 -4.21 5.61 12.68
N PRO A 264 -5.26 6.06 13.38
CA PRO A 264 -6.61 5.96 12.85
C PRO A 264 -6.76 6.86 11.62
N PHE A 265 -7.64 6.45 10.70
CA PHE A 265 -8.08 7.31 9.60
C PHE A 265 -8.82 8.55 10.12
N ALA A 266 -8.87 9.60 9.29
CA ALA A 266 -9.78 10.73 9.49
C ALA A 266 -11.21 10.25 9.69
N ARG A 267 -11.96 10.93 10.58
CA ARG A 267 -13.34 10.53 10.87
C ARG A 267 -14.20 10.85 9.65
N VAL A 268 -15.26 10.06 9.46
CA VAL A 268 -16.24 10.28 8.37
C VAL A 268 -16.83 11.69 8.40
N ALA A 269 -17.03 12.26 9.59
CA ALA A 269 -17.49 13.63 9.76
C ALA A 269 -16.50 14.64 9.16
N ASP A 270 -15.20 14.47 9.43
CA ASP A 270 -14.15 15.35 8.90
C ASP A 270 -14.14 15.31 7.35
N ILE A 271 -14.38 14.14 6.75
CA ILE A 271 -14.49 13.97 5.29
C ILE A 271 -15.73 14.67 4.74
N LYS A 272 -16.90 14.45 5.34
CA LYS A 272 -18.18 15.03 4.89
C LYS A 272 -18.21 16.55 5.01
N GLU A 273 -17.61 17.07 6.07
CA GLU A 273 -17.53 18.52 6.34
C GLU A 273 -16.40 19.21 5.54
N ARG A 274 -15.63 18.44 4.76
CA ARG A 274 -14.46 18.92 4.03
C ARG A 274 -13.52 19.70 4.94
N ARG A 275 -13.16 19.08 6.07
CA ARG A 275 -12.19 19.62 7.02
C ARG A 275 -10.88 19.94 6.30
N ALA A 276 -10.28 21.07 6.66
CA ALA A 276 -8.97 21.44 6.17
C ALA A 276 -7.89 20.55 6.79
N ALA A 277 -6.89 20.17 6.01
CA ALA A 277 -5.71 19.50 6.56
C ALA A 277 -4.94 20.47 7.48
N ASP A 278 -4.63 20.01 8.69
CA ASP A 278 -3.78 20.75 9.63
C ASP A 278 -2.30 20.57 9.27
N GLY A 279 -1.96 19.41 8.70
CA GLY A 279 -0.64 19.13 8.17
C GLY A 279 -0.65 18.27 6.91
N ILE A 280 0.42 18.40 6.13
CA ILE A 280 0.73 17.60 4.95
C ILE A 280 2.05 16.90 5.21
N PHE A 281 2.10 15.60 4.99
CA PHE A 281 3.33 14.81 5.13
C PHE A 281 3.65 14.11 3.82
N ILE A 282 4.85 14.30 3.29
CA ILE A 282 5.31 13.72 2.02
C ILE A 282 6.44 12.76 2.33
N PHE A 283 6.30 11.49 1.95
CA PHE A 283 7.30 10.46 2.18
C PHE A 283 7.82 9.87 0.87
N GLY A 284 9.14 9.96 0.69
CA GLY A 284 9.83 9.42 -0.48
C GLY A 284 9.75 10.35 -1.69
N ASP A 285 9.84 11.66 -1.50
CA ASP A 285 9.86 12.64 -2.59
C ASP A 285 11.11 12.46 -3.46
N PRO A 286 10.97 12.11 -4.76
CA PRO A 286 12.10 11.87 -5.64
C PRO A 286 12.85 13.14 -6.06
N VAL A 287 12.24 14.32 -5.89
CA VAL A 287 12.82 15.62 -6.28
C VAL A 287 13.51 16.29 -5.09
N ALA A 288 12.99 16.07 -3.88
CA ALA A 288 13.57 16.62 -2.65
C ALA A 288 15.01 16.15 -2.40
N ASP A 289 15.86 17.05 -1.93
CA ASP A 289 17.23 16.75 -1.52
C ASP A 289 17.38 16.59 0.00
N LEU A 290 18.60 16.44 0.53
CA LEU A 290 18.76 16.26 1.99
C LEU A 290 18.45 17.52 2.79
N ASP A 291 18.58 18.70 2.18
CA ASP A 291 18.30 19.96 2.85
C ASP A 291 16.77 20.16 3.01
N ASP A 292 15.97 19.49 2.16
CA ASP A 292 14.51 19.37 2.28
C ASP A 292 14.03 18.37 3.37
N LEU A 293 14.92 17.64 4.06
CA LEU A 293 14.53 16.68 5.11
C LEU A 293 14.07 17.39 6.39
N GLY A 294 12.79 17.75 6.43
CA GLY A 294 12.27 18.48 7.58
C GLY A 294 10.82 18.90 7.45
N TYR A 295 10.46 19.89 8.25
CA TYR A 295 9.15 20.50 8.26
C TYR A 295 9.22 22.02 8.16
N TYR A 296 8.19 22.59 7.57
CA TYR A 296 8.01 24.03 7.38
C TYR A 296 6.58 24.42 7.72
N TRP A 297 6.43 25.51 8.47
CA TRP A 297 5.13 26.11 8.72
C TRP A 297 4.81 27.14 7.65
N ASP A 298 3.82 26.83 6.82
CA ASP A 298 3.33 27.76 5.82
C ASP A 298 2.33 28.74 6.46
N GLU A 299 2.82 29.93 6.82
CA GLU A 299 1.99 30.98 7.42
C GLU A 299 0.87 31.47 6.51
N LYS A 300 1.07 31.48 5.19
CA LYS A 300 0.05 31.97 4.26
C LYS A 300 -1.13 31.02 4.20
N ASN A 301 -0.85 29.71 4.14
CA ASN A 301 -1.85 28.68 3.97
C ASN A 301 -2.31 28.04 5.30
N GLN A 302 -1.66 28.39 6.42
CA GLN A 302 -1.93 27.87 7.77
C GLN A 302 -1.86 26.34 7.82
N VAL A 303 -0.84 25.77 7.18
CA VAL A 303 -0.62 24.31 7.12
C VAL A 303 0.83 23.98 7.45
N LEU A 304 1.05 22.89 8.19
CA LEU A 304 2.39 22.38 8.46
C LEU A 304 2.78 21.34 7.41
N VAL A 305 3.86 21.57 6.68
CA VAL A 305 4.35 20.67 5.63
C VAL A 305 5.58 19.94 6.13
N GLY A 306 5.63 18.61 6.00
CA GLY A 306 6.82 17.81 6.28
C GLY A 306 7.20 16.95 5.08
N VAL A 307 8.49 16.87 4.75
CA VAL A 307 9.01 16.12 3.59
C VAL A 307 10.14 15.20 4.01
N VAL A 308 10.07 13.95 3.56
CA VAL A 308 11.17 12.98 3.61
C VAL A 308 11.59 12.65 2.18
N PRO A 309 12.84 12.93 1.79
CA PRO A 309 13.38 12.61 0.46
C PRO A 309 13.43 11.11 0.14
N ASN A 310 13.40 10.76 -1.15
CA ASN A 310 13.52 9.39 -1.64
C ASN A 310 14.97 8.88 -1.64
N ARG A 311 15.53 8.66 -0.45
CA ARG A 311 16.87 8.08 -0.27
C ARG A 311 16.80 6.77 0.48
N ASP A 312 17.59 5.78 0.05
CA ASP A 312 17.54 4.43 0.63
C ASP A 312 17.81 4.42 2.15
N GLU A 313 18.71 5.28 2.63
CA GLU A 313 18.98 5.47 4.07
C GLU A 313 17.79 6.02 4.87
N LEU A 314 16.85 6.71 4.21
CA LEU A 314 15.64 7.30 4.79
C LEU A 314 14.41 6.39 4.66
N LYS A 315 14.49 5.31 3.87
CA LYS A 315 13.46 4.27 3.73
C LYS A 315 13.46 3.31 4.92
N TYR A 316 13.32 3.89 6.10
CA TYR A 316 13.17 3.22 7.39
C TYR A 316 11.83 3.65 8.00
N PHE A 317 11.08 2.70 8.55
CA PHE A 317 9.75 2.97 9.11
C PHE A 317 9.73 4.07 10.19
N GLY A 318 10.83 4.26 10.92
CA GLY A 318 10.92 5.37 11.87
C GLY A 318 10.82 6.75 11.22
N TYR A 319 11.15 6.91 9.94
CA TYR A 319 10.92 8.14 9.17
C TYR A 319 9.49 8.28 8.63
N ALA A 320 8.67 7.25 8.69
CA ALA A 320 7.23 7.40 8.48
C ALA A 320 6.55 7.80 9.80
N LYS A 321 6.86 7.10 10.90
CA LYS A 321 6.25 7.34 12.22
C LYS A 321 6.68 8.66 12.87
N LYS A 322 8.00 8.88 13.04
CA LYS A 322 8.50 9.98 13.88
C LYS A 322 8.20 11.36 13.29
N PRO A 323 8.39 11.60 11.98
CA PRO A 323 7.99 12.87 11.36
C PRO A 323 6.52 13.20 11.56
N VAL A 324 5.59 12.25 11.38
CA VAL A 324 4.16 12.47 11.66
C VAL A 324 3.92 12.92 13.11
N LEU A 325 4.58 12.28 14.08
CA LEU A 325 4.51 12.71 15.49
C LEU A 325 5.19 14.07 15.73
N THR A 326 6.27 14.38 15.02
CA THR A 326 6.90 15.70 15.05
C THR A 326 5.95 16.78 14.54
N LEU A 327 5.27 16.55 13.41
CA LEU A 327 4.27 17.46 12.87
C LEU A 327 3.13 17.70 13.88
N HIS A 328 2.60 16.63 14.47
CA HIS A 328 1.63 16.74 15.57
C HIS A 328 2.14 17.61 16.72
N ASN A 329 3.37 17.38 17.19
CA ASN A 329 3.93 18.12 18.31
C ASN A 329 4.11 19.60 18.01
N VAL A 330 4.54 19.94 16.79
CA VAL A 330 4.65 21.33 16.34
C VAL A 330 3.28 21.99 16.30
N LEU A 331 2.27 21.33 15.73
CA LEU A 331 0.89 21.83 15.71
C LEU A 331 0.35 22.05 17.14
N ALA A 332 0.57 21.09 18.04
CA ALA A 332 0.22 21.19 19.46
C ALA A 332 0.87 22.40 20.14
N ILE A 333 2.19 22.55 20.01
CA ILE A 333 2.93 23.68 20.58
C ILE A 333 2.40 25.00 20.05
N ARG A 334 2.11 25.09 18.74
CA ARG A 334 1.53 26.28 18.12
C ARG A 334 0.13 26.60 18.64
N ASN A 335 -0.64 25.59 19.04
CA ASN A 335 -1.94 25.75 19.69
C ASN A 335 -1.86 26.03 21.21
N GLY A 336 -0.65 26.19 21.77
CA GLY A 336 -0.44 26.39 23.20
C GLY A 336 -0.59 25.12 24.05
N GLU A 337 -0.54 23.95 23.42
CA GLU A 337 -0.62 22.64 24.06
C GLU A 337 0.79 22.09 24.37
N ILE A 338 0.86 21.14 25.31
CA ILE A 338 2.12 20.48 25.69
C ILE A 338 2.09 19.04 25.14
N PRO A 339 2.83 18.73 24.05
CA PRO A 339 2.95 17.36 23.58
C PRO A 339 3.79 16.53 24.55
N LEU A 340 3.34 15.30 24.83
CA LEU A 340 4.02 14.37 25.73
C LEU A 340 4.41 13.09 24.98
N HIS A 341 5.65 12.63 25.21
CA HIS A 341 6.13 11.34 24.72
C HIS A 341 6.14 10.34 25.89
N CYS A 342 4.97 9.81 26.21
CA CYS A 342 4.77 8.88 27.32
C CYS A 342 3.55 7.97 27.09
N GLY A 343 3.58 6.78 27.69
CA GLY A 343 2.35 6.01 27.92
C GLY A 343 1.52 6.63 29.06
N CYS A 344 0.19 6.59 28.93
CA CYS A 344 -0.75 7.06 29.93
C CYS A 344 -1.76 5.96 30.25
N THR A 345 -1.92 5.63 31.53
CA THR A 345 -2.91 4.66 32.01
C THR A 345 -3.77 5.30 33.08
N ARG A 346 -5.09 5.19 32.93
CA ARG A 346 -6.06 5.59 33.95
C ARG A 346 -6.46 4.37 34.78
N TYR A 347 -6.26 4.49 36.09
CA TYR A 347 -6.74 3.52 37.06
C TYR A 347 -8.07 3.96 37.65
N ILE A 348 -9.00 3.02 37.81
CA ILE A 348 -10.17 3.19 38.67
C ILE A 348 -9.87 2.43 39.96
N VAL A 349 -9.86 3.16 41.07
CA VAL A 349 -9.56 2.63 42.41
C VAL A 349 -10.86 2.64 43.23
N LYS A 350 -11.15 1.53 43.90
CA LYS A 350 -12.22 1.43 44.91
C LYS A 350 -11.63 1.02 46.25
N PHE A 351 -12.43 1.14 47.30
CA PHE A 351 -12.06 0.74 48.65
C PHE A 351 -12.89 -0.48 49.05
N ASP A 352 -12.26 -1.43 49.74
CA ASP A 352 -12.95 -2.59 50.29
C ASP A 352 -13.85 -2.16 51.46
N GLU A 353 -15.09 -2.66 51.48
CA GLU A 353 -16.08 -2.24 52.50
C GLU A 353 -15.76 -2.74 53.91
N GLN A 354 -14.91 -3.77 54.05
CA GLN A 354 -14.56 -4.38 55.33
C GLN A 354 -13.19 -3.93 55.84
N SER A 355 -12.19 -3.81 54.95
CA SER A 355 -10.83 -3.43 55.33
C SER A 355 -10.48 -1.96 55.10
N ASP A 356 -11.31 -1.20 54.38
CA ASP A 356 -11.03 0.18 53.93
C ASP A 356 -9.72 0.30 53.13
N GLU A 357 -9.24 -0.80 52.55
CA GLU A 357 -8.02 -0.82 51.75
C GLU A 357 -8.31 -0.50 50.27
N PRO A 358 -7.48 0.32 49.60
CA PRO A 358 -7.67 0.65 48.19
C PRO A 358 -7.24 -0.52 47.29
N TYR A 359 -8.03 -0.79 46.25
CA TYR A 359 -7.69 -1.74 45.19
C TYR A 359 -8.08 -1.23 43.80
N ILE A 360 -7.32 -1.65 42.79
CA ILE A 360 -7.57 -1.28 41.39
C ILE A 360 -8.68 -2.19 40.84
N THR A 361 -9.79 -1.59 40.43
CA THR A 361 -10.91 -2.32 39.81
C THR A 361 -10.81 -2.38 38.30
N GLU A 362 -10.19 -1.36 37.70
CA GLU A 362 -10.07 -1.25 36.25
C GLU A 362 -8.78 -0.51 35.89
N MET A 363 -8.11 -1.00 34.86
CA MET A 363 -6.93 -0.37 34.25
C MET A 363 -7.27 -0.06 32.79
N LEU A 364 -7.32 1.22 32.46
CA LEU A 364 -7.63 1.72 31.12
C LEU A 364 -6.41 2.40 30.53
N VAL A 365 -5.79 1.79 29.53
CA VAL A 365 -4.73 2.46 28.75
C VAL A 365 -5.36 3.63 27.99
N LYS A 366 -4.92 4.84 28.32
CA LYS A 366 -5.41 6.11 27.74
C LYS A 366 -4.56 6.59 26.58
N ALA A 367 -3.26 6.34 26.63
CA ALA A 367 -2.33 6.52 25.53
C ALA A 367 -1.19 5.50 25.68
N ASP A 368 -0.67 5.01 24.56
CA ASP A 368 0.56 4.22 24.53
C ASP A 368 1.55 4.95 23.60
N ASP A 369 2.84 4.68 23.74
CA ASP A 369 3.96 5.27 22.95
C ASP A 369 3.82 5.00 21.41
N MET A 370 2.80 4.23 21.06
CA MET A 370 2.43 3.79 19.73
C MET A 370 1.11 4.39 19.21
N GLY A 371 0.48 5.30 19.96
CA GLY A 371 -0.81 5.86 19.60
C GLY A 371 -1.97 4.98 20.06
N ARG A 372 -2.61 5.39 21.15
CA ARG A 372 -4.05 5.24 21.37
C ARG A 372 -4.60 6.59 21.80
#